data_AF-A0A2S5M0K8-F1
#
_entry.id   AF-A0A2S5M0K8-F1
#
_cell.length_a   1.000
_cell.length_b   1.000
_cell.length_c   1.000
_cell.angle_alpha   90.00
_cell.angle_beta   90.00
_cell.angle_gamma   90.00
#
_symmetry.space_group_name_H-M   'P 1'
#
loop_
_entity.id
_entity.type
_entity.pdbx_description
1 polymer ?
#
loop_
_entity_poly.entity_id
_entity_poly.type
_entity_poly.pdbx_seq_one_letter_code
_entity_poly.pdbx_strand_id
1 'polypeptide(L)' 'MLEFVEWQLLTQEWAKALSKARIKEAVIADRMNSFLKGNGCLPTLADLDELEALWQLHLEKRNALNQYIAKVVQTYSEKD' A
#
# COMPACT_ATOMS: atom_id res chain seq x y z
N MET A 1 -23.17 16.48 2.46
CA MET A 1 -23.21 15.44 1.41
C MET A 1 -22.15 15.87 0.42
N LEU A 2 -21.08 15.08 0.19
CA LEU A 2 -20.10 15.43 -0.85
C LEU A 2 -20.85 15.46 -2.18
N GLU A 3 -20.62 16.48 -3.01
CA GLU A 3 -21.24 16.54 -4.33
C GLU A 3 -20.72 15.35 -5.17
N PHE A 4 -21.56 14.83 -6.09
CA PHE A 4 -21.26 13.63 -6.89
C PHE A 4 -19.87 13.67 -7.56
N VAL A 5 -19.40 14.87 -7.91
CA VAL A 5 -18.08 15.13 -8.49
C VAL A 5 -16.94 14.89 -7.50
N GLU A 6 -17.08 15.33 -6.25
CA GLU A 6 -16.08 15.11 -5.19
C GLU A 6 -15.94 13.62 -4.86
N TRP A 7 -17.06 12.88 -4.91
CA TRP A 7 -17.06 11.44 -4.67
C TRP A 7 -16.36 10.66 -5.81
N GLN A 8 -16.56 11.08 -7.06
CA GLN A 8 -15.83 10.51 -8.21
C GLN A 8 -14.34 10.82 -8.15
N LEU A 9 -13.94 12.02 -7.73
CA LEU A 9 -12.55 12.39 -7.59
C LEU A 9 -11.84 11.53 -6.53
N LEU A 10 -12.46 11.41 -5.35
CA LEU A 10 -11.96 10.60 -4.24
C LEU A 10 -11.78 9.13 -4.62
N THR A 11 -12.74 8.55 -5.33
CA THR A 11 -12.66 7.15 -5.78
C THR A 11 -11.61 6.92 -6.86
N GLN A 12 -11.40 7.87 -7.77
CA GLN A 12 -10.29 7.80 -8.73
C GLN A 12 -8.93 7.91 -8.05
N GLU A 13 -8.78 8.82 -7.09
CA GLU A 13 -7.55 8.95 -6.31
C GLU A 13 -7.25 7.69 -5.52
N TRP A 14 -8.27 7.09 -4.92
CA TRP A 14 -8.19 5.79 -4.25
C TRP A 14 -7.78 4.66 -5.19
N ALA A 15 -8.42 4.55 -6.36
CA ALA A 15 -8.08 3.53 -7.34
C ALA A 15 -6.61 3.65 -7.80
N LYS A 16 -6.13 4.89 -8.00
CA LYS A 16 -4.73 5.17 -8.33
C LYS A 16 -3.78 4.83 -7.18
N ALA A 17 -4.13 5.17 -5.94
CA ALA A 17 -3.33 4.84 -4.76
C ALA A 17 -3.23 3.32 -4.55
N LEU A 18 -4.35 2.60 -4.70
CA LEU A 18 -4.42 1.15 -4.59
C LEU A 18 -3.60 0.46 -5.70
N SER A 19 -3.70 0.93 -6.94
CA SER A 19 -2.89 0.43 -8.06
C SER A 19 -1.40 0.60 -7.79
N LYS A 20 -0.96 1.79 -7.34
CA LYS A 20 0.45 2.03 -6.97
C LYS A 20 0.92 1.14 -5.83
N ALA A 21 0.08 0.89 -4.83
CA ALA A 21 0.41 0.00 -3.71
C ALA A 21 0.61 -1.45 -4.17
N ARG A 22 -0.29 -1.96 -5.03
CA ARG A 22 -0.18 -3.34 -5.59
C ARG A 22 1.04 -3.52 -6.47
N ILE A 23 1.43 -2.50 -7.25
CA ILE A 23 2.67 -2.54 -8.04
C ILE A 23 3.90 -2.67 -7.12
N LYS A 24 3.93 -1.90 -6.01
CA LYS A 24 5.04 -1.98 -5.05
C LYS A 24 5.10 -3.34 -4.36
N GLU A 25 3.95 -3.90 -3.99
CA GLU A 25 3.86 -5.24 -3.41
C GLU A 25 4.34 -6.32 -4.39
N ALA A 26 3.96 -6.21 -5.67
CA ALA A 26 4.43 -7.11 -6.72
C ALA A 26 5.96 -7.01 -6.93
N VAL A 27 6.54 -5.81 -6.89
CA VAL A 27 8.00 -5.63 -6.98
C VAL A 27 8.72 -6.22 -5.78
N ILE A 28 8.21 -6.03 -4.56
CA ILE A 28 8.78 -6.63 -3.34
C ILE A 28 8.71 -8.16 -3.44
N ALA A 29 7.55 -8.70 -3.84
CA ALA A 29 7.36 -10.14 -4.00
C ALA A 29 8.24 -10.73 -5.11
N ASP A 30 8.44 -10.03 -6.23
CA ASP A 30 9.32 -10.45 -7.31
C ASP A 30 10.80 -10.43 -6.87
N ARG A 31 11.23 -9.38 -6.13
CA ARG A 31 12.58 -9.29 -5.57
C ARG A 31 12.82 -10.42 -4.55
N MET A 32 11.88 -10.68 -3.63
CA MET A 32 11.93 -11.82 -2.70
C MET A 32 11.97 -13.17 -3.43
N ASN A 33 11.14 -13.37 -4.46
CA ASN A 33 11.13 -14.59 -5.25
C ASN A 33 12.42 -14.77 -6.06
N SER A 34 13.01 -13.70 -6.58
CA SER A 34 14.30 -13.72 -7.26
C SER A 34 15.44 -14.13 -6.33
N PHE A 35 15.42 -13.64 -5.08
CA PHE A 35 16.37 -14.05 -4.03
C PHE A 35 16.19 -15.52 -3.64
N LEU A 36 14.96 -15.99 -3.49
CA LEU A 36 14.66 -17.38 -3.09
C LEU A 36 14.87 -18.40 -4.21
N LYS A 37 14.79 -18.00 -5.49
CA LYS A 37 14.93 -18.91 -6.65
C LYS A 37 16.37 -19.10 -7.16
N GLY A 38 17.39 -18.62 -6.45
CA GLY A 38 18.73 -19.17 -6.60
C GLY A 38 19.52 -18.74 -7.83
N ASN A 39 19.52 -17.45 -8.19
CA ASN A 39 20.53 -16.89 -9.11
C ASN A 39 21.94 -16.77 -8.47
N GLY A 40 22.20 -17.45 -7.34
CA GLY A 40 23.54 -17.73 -6.84
C GLY A 40 24.12 -16.74 -5.84
N CYS A 41 23.46 -15.63 -5.50
CA CYS A 41 23.88 -14.76 -4.41
C CYS A 41 22.80 -14.71 -3.33
N LEU A 42 23.15 -15.18 -2.13
CA LEU A 42 22.36 -14.87 -0.95
C LEU A 42 22.32 -13.33 -0.80
N PRO A 43 21.16 -12.72 -0.54
CA PRO A 43 21.06 -11.29 -0.33
C PRO A 43 22.02 -10.87 0.78
N THR A 44 22.69 -9.73 0.59
CA THR A 44 23.55 -9.17 1.63
C THR A 44 22.68 -8.64 2.79
N LEU A 45 23.30 -8.42 3.95
CA LEU A 45 22.59 -7.81 5.08
C LEU A 45 21.95 -6.47 4.68
N ALA A 46 22.65 -5.68 3.85
CA ALA A 46 22.16 -4.40 3.36
C ALA A 46 20.92 -4.54 2.44
N ASP A 47 20.86 -5.59 1.61
CA ASP A 47 19.69 -5.86 0.77
C ASP A 47 18.47 -6.23 1.62
N LEU A 48 18.68 -6.97 2.71
CA LEU A 48 17.64 -7.32 3.67
C LEU A 48 17.15 -6.09 4.44
N ASP A 49 18.06 -5.22 4.89
CA ASP A 49 17.73 -3.97 5.56
C ASP A 49 16.92 -3.03 4.63
N GLU A 50 17.30 -2.93 3.34
CA GLU A 50 16.56 -2.16 2.34
C GLU A 50 15.14 -2.72 2.16
N LEU A 51 15.01 -4.05 2.08
CA LEU A 51 13.73 -4.71 1.90
C LEU A 51 12.83 -4.56 3.12
N GLU A 52 13.38 -4.65 4.33
CA GLU A 52 12.67 -4.41 5.58
C GLU A 52 12.19 -2.96 5.67
N ALA A 53 13.02 -1.98 5.32
CA ALA A 53 12.63 -0.58 5.26
C ALA A 53 11.50 -0.32 4.25
N LEU A 54 11.57 -0.94 3.07
CA LEU A 54 10.51 -0.87 2.07
C LEU A 54 9.20 -1.49 2.57
N TRP A 55 9.28 -2.59 3.32
CA TRP A 55 8.13 -3.25 3.92
C TRP A 55 7.49 -2.40 5.02
N GLN A 56 8.28 -1.81 5.91
CA GLN A 56 7.78 -0.90 6.95
C GLN A 56 7.06 0.31 6.34
N LEU A 57 7.66 0.93 5.32
CA LEU A 57 7.04 2.05 4.59
C LEU A 57 5.71 1.64 3.93
N HIS A 58 5.61 0.41 3.42
CA HIS A 58 4.37 -0.12 2.89
C HIS A 58 3.31 -0.28 3.98
N LEU A 59 3.66 -0.87 5.12
CA LEU A 59 2.76 -1.05 6.26
C LEU A 59 2.25 0.27 6.82
N GLU A 60 3.11 1.27 6.97
CA GLU A 60 2.74 2.61 7.42
C GLU A 60 1.69 3.24 6.50
N LYS A 61 1.92 3.21 5.18
CA LYS A 61 0.99 3.76 4.19
C LYS A 61 -0.34 3.02 4.18
N ARG A 62 -0.30 1.70 4.31
CA ARG A 62 -1.52 0.87 4.41
C ARG A 62 -2.30 1.18 5.68
N ASN A 63 -1.64 1.34 6.81
CA ASN A 63 -2.28 1.67 8.09
C ASN A 63 -2.89 3.07 8.07
N ALA A 64 -2.20 4.06 7.50
CA ALA A 64 -2.74 5.41 7.31
C ALA A 64 -3.99 5.40 6.42
N LEU A 65 -3.96 4.62 5.32
CA LEU A 65 -5.13 4.43 4.47
C LEU A 65 -6.28 3.80 5.28
N ASN A 66 -6.04 2.70 5.98
CA ASN A 66 -7.05 2.02 6.80
C ASN A 66 -7.69 2.95 7.85
N GLN A 67 -6.90 3.80 8.50
CA GLN A 67 -7.41 4.82 9.43
C GLN A 67 -8.30 5.84 8.72
N TYR A 68 -7.91 6.30 7.53
CA TYR A 68 -8.75 7.17 6.72
C TYR A 68 -10.07 6.49 6.35
N ILE A 69 -10.06 5.22 5.93
CA ILE A 69 -11.28 4.44 5.65
C ILE A 69 -12.18 4.41 6.89
N ALA A 70 -11.61 4.05 8.05
CA ALA A 70 -12.35 3.94 9.30
C ALA A 70 -13.03 5.26 9.68
N LYS A 71 -12.30 6.39 9.53
CA LYS A 71 -12.84 7.72 9.79
C LYS A 71 -13.99 8.09 8.84
N VAL A 72 -13.84 7.78 7.55
CA VAL A 72 -14.90 8.01 6.56
C VAL A 72 -16.13 7.18 6.92
N VAL A 73 -15.98 5.87 7.16
CA VAL A 73 -17.08 4.98 7.55
C VAL A 73 -17.80 5.49 8.80
N GLN A 74 -17.06 5.86 9.85
CA GLN A 74 -17.64 6.41 11.08
C GLN A 74 -18.46 7.69 10.80
N THR A 75 -17.96 8.58 9.95
CA THR A 75 -18.65 9.83 9.58
C THR A 75 -19.99 9.57 8.87
N TYR A 76 -20.14 8.44 8.18
CA TYR A 76 -21.40 8.02 7.57
C TYR A 76 -22.30 7.28 8.56
N SER A 77 -21.75 6.45 9.45
CA SER A 77 -22.53 5.75 10.49
C SER A 77 -23.11 6.67 11.57
N GLU A 78 -22.51 7.84 11.81
CA GLU A 78 -23.04 8.85 12.75
C GLU A 78 -24.09 9.79 12.10
N LYS A 79 -24.33 9.66 10.79
CA LYS A 79 -25.28 10.50 10.03
C LYS A 79 -26.61 9.79 9.69
N ASP A 80 -26.75 8.52 10.05
CA ASP A 80 -28.01 7.77 10.12
C ASP A 80 -28.61 7.87 11.53
#